data_AF-A0A2G5IB63-F1
#
_entry.id   AF-A0A2G5IB63-F1
#
_cell.length_a   1.000
_cell.length_b   1.000
_cell.length_c   1.000
_cell.angle_alpha   90.00
_cell.angle_beta   90.00
_cell.angle_gamma   90.00
#
_symmetry.space_group_name_H-M   'P 1'
#
loop_
_entity.id
_entity.type
_entity.pdbx_description
1 polymer ?
#
loop_
_entity_poly.entity_id
_entity_poly.type
_entity_poly.pdbx_seq_one_letter_code
_entity_poly.pdbx_strand_id
1 'polypeptide(L)'
;MNVSQTWTFAKVEEVTRPDALVLQPINVGGTLEHFDPLLKIVYSKRLILKHFQHIKVSTCSFLAKATHGTMSSEQDLPSVLSMEVDVENEDESEYRLLVNKHVKYLKVAPNTFERDVLSFPLESLPPLPFSDPSWKVAQIFRQPGSSKLNVVLSYRNLAAVQNVWHSIRVDVLDLDKVVQLTAAAFEAMLPTSTIISSASASHSSSREVRVIAKIARFEWEIPRIERETRAYQILEQQQVASGITPRFLGHLHEHGRVMGFIIEKMDDRQHASLNHLEACEMALAEFHKFGLHGDVNRHNFLVGQDGEVTLLDFERFEEDATADSKAKEMQSLRSELTDNSGRGGGFRSGDFVD
;
A
#
# COMPACT_ATOMS: atom_id res chain seq x y z
N MET A 1 38.44 4.35 36.71
CA MET A 1 37.62 5.57 36.87
C MET A 1 36.19 5.17 36.57
N ASN A 2 35.38 5.13 37.61
CA ASN A 2 33.99 4.68 37.58
C ASN A 2 33.11 5.93 37.53
N VAL A 3 32.19 6.04 36.58
CA VAL A 3 31.13 7.06 36.64
C VAL A 3 29.79 6.36 36.48
N SER A 4 29.16 6.11 37.63
CA SER A 4 27.76 5.73 37.77
C SER A 4 26.89 6.94 37.46
N GLN A 5 25.90 6.79 36.57
CA GLN A 5 24.78 7.74 36.48
C GLN A 5 23.52 7.07 37.03
N THR A 6 23.06 7.60 38.16
CA THR A 6 21.79 7.32 38.81
C THR A 6 20.67 8.08 38.10
N TRP A 7 19.62 7.37 37.69
CA TRP A 7 18.38 7.98 37.19
C TRP A 7 17.44 8.27 38.36
N THR A 8 16.94 9.50 38.43
CA THR A 8 15.92 9.91 39.40
C THR A 8 14.57 9.91 38.68
N PHE A 9 13.60 9.15 39.17
CA PHE A 9 12.24 9.11 38.62
C PHE A 9 11.48 10.38 39.02
N ALA A 10 11.00 11.15 38.04
CA ALA A 10 9.97 12.16 38.28
C ALA A 10 8.60 11.49 38.25
N LYS A 11 7.89 11.61 39.37
CA LYS A 11 6.51 11.15 39.60
C LYS A 11 5.57 11.95 38.68
N VAL A 12 4.81 11.27 37.82
CA VAL A 12 3.75 11.90 37.03
C VAL A 12 2.52 12.02 37.94
N GLU A 13 2.18 13.26 38.33
CA GLU A 13 0.85 13.57 38.86
C GLU A 13 -0.13 13.76 37.70
N GLU A 14 -1.28 13.15 37.87
CA GLU A 14 -2.43 13.14 36.98
C GLU A 14 -3.10 14.53 36.98
N VAL A 15 -3.07 15.25 35.85
CA VAL A 15 -3.87 16.47 35.68
C VAL A 15 -4.64 16.41 34.36
N THR A 16 -5.92 16.74 34.51
CA THR A 16 -7.04 16.59 33.61
C THR A 16 -7.15 17.76 32.61
N ARG A 17 -7.49 17.40 31.36
CA ARG A 17 -8.01 18.23 30.24
C ARG A 17 -7.02 19.05 29.39
N PRO A 18 -7.35 19.25 28.09
CA PRO A 18 -6.36 19.32 27.02
C PRO A 18 -6.28 20.72 26.40
N ASP A 19 -5.13 21.38 26.50
CA ASP A 19 -4.78 22.47 25.60
C ASP A 19 -3.26 22.58 25.45
N ALA A 20 -2.82 22.53 24.18
CA ALA A 20 -1.51 22.94 23.65
C ALA A 20 -0.23 22.48 24.39
N LEU A 21 0.34 21.35 23.98
CA LEU A 21 1.77 21.06 24.21
C LEU A 21 2.62 21.78 23.16
N VAL A 22 3.24 22.88 23.58
CA VAL A 22 4.37 23.50 22.86
C VAL A 22 5.63 22.71 23.20
N LEU A 23 6.13 21.92 22.25
CA LEU A 23 7.42 21.23 22.38
C LEU A 23 8.55 22.19 21.98
N GLN A 24 9.45 22.51 22.91
CA GLN A 24 10.73 23.14 22.60
C GLN A 24 11.75 22.07 22.19
N PRO A 25 12.58 22.31 21.15
CA PRO A 25 13.58 21.34 20.73
C PRO A 25 14.77 21.31 21.70
N ILE A 26 15.12 20.12 22.18
CA ILE A 26 16.41 19.85 22.84
C ILE A 26 17.43 19.62 21.73
N ASN A 27 18.47 20.44 21.74
CA ASN A 27 19.55 20.41 20.76
C ASN A 27 20.57 19.33 21.17
N VAL A 28 20.61 18.22 20.43
CA VAL A 28 21.72 17.25 20.50
C VAL A 28 22.39 17.26 19.14
N GLY A 29 23.60 17.83 19.11
CA GLY A 29 24.36 18.07 17.89
C GLY A 29 24.69 16.79 17.14
N GLY A 30 24.29 16.75 15.87
CA GLY A 30 24.66 15.75 14.88
C GLY A 30 24.16 16.20 13.52
N THR A 31 25.07 16.58 12.64
CA THR A 31 24.79 17.12 11.31
C THR A 31 24.15 16.07 10.39
N LEU A 32 22.88 16.30 10.04
CA LEU A 32 22.19 15.69 8.90
C LEU A 32 21.53 16.82 8.12
N GLU A 33 22.28 17.39 7.18
CA GLU A 33 21.71 18.31 6.19
C GLU A 33 20.93 17.53 5.12
N HIS A 34 19.86 18.15 4.63
CA HIS A 34 18.98 17.76 3.53
C HIS A 34 17.85 16.75 3.81
N PHE A 35 16.88 17.13 4.66
CA PHE A 35 15.46 16.78 4.45
C PHE A 35 14.54 17.85 5.04
N ASP A 36 13.53 18.28 4.27
CA ASP A 36 12.58 19.34 4.63
C ASP A 36 11.73 18.93 5.86
N PRO A 37 11.79 19.66 6.99
CA PRO A 37 11.03 19.34 8.20
C PRO A 37 9.51 19.52 8.06
N LEU A 38 9.02 20.27 7.07
CA LEU A 38 7.58 20.42 6.83
C LEU A 38 6.95 19.13 6.28
N LEU A 39 7.72 18.35 5.50
CA LEU A 39 7.28 17.02 5.05
C LEU A 39 6.98 16.13 6.27
N LYS A 40 7.88 16.06 7.26
CA LYS A 40 7.72 15.19 8.44
C LYS A 40 6.43 15.47 9.23
N ILE A 41 6.03 16.74 9.36
CA ILE A 41 4.86 17.13 10.15
C ILE A 41 3.56 16.77 9.42
N VAL A 42 3.49 16.97 8.09
CA VAL A 42 2.34 16.56 7.27
C VAL A 42 2.23 15.04 7.18
N TYR A 43 3.36 14.34 7.02
CA TYR A 43 3.41 12.87 7.05
C TYR A 43 2.94 12.30 8.40
N SER A 44 3.38 12.88 9.52
CA SER A 44 3.04 12.41 10.87
C SER A 44 1.55 12.58 11.20
N LYS A 45 0.93 13.72 10.86
CA LYS A 45 -0.52 13.91 11.06
C LYS A 45 -1.37 12.95 10.22
N ARG A 46 -1.04 12.73 8.94
CA ARG A 46 -1.74 11.76 8.09
C ARG A 46 -1.55 10.30 8.56
N LEU A 47 -0.40 9.97 9.17
CA LEU A 47 -0.14 8.64 9.75
C LEU A 47 -0.95 8.39 11.04
N ILE A 48 -1.14 9.45 11.84
CA ILE A 48 -1.85 9.41 13.13
C ILE A 48 -3.37 9.47 12.94
N LEU A 49 -3.89 10.20 11.95
CA LEU A 49 -5.34 10.28 11.69
C LEU A 49 -5.90 9.07 10.92
N LYS A 50 -5.07 8.34 10.17
CA LYS A 50 -5.47 7.08 9.51
C LYS A 50 -5.39 5.83 10.42
N HIS A 51 -5.18 6.00 11.73
CA HIS A 51 -5.11 4.91 12.72
C HIS A 51 -6.46 4.26 13.06
N PHE A 52 -7.57 4.76 12.51
CA PHE A 52 -8.87 4.10 12.59
C PHE A 52 -9.27 3.60 11.19
N GLN A 53 -9.07 2.30 10.96
CA GLN A 53 -9.63 1.60 9.80
C GLN A 53 -11.15 1.55 9.93
N HIS A 54 -11.85 2.63 9.57
CA HIS A 54 -13.28 2.60 9.32
C HIS A 54 -13.67 3.66 8.28
N ILE A 55 -13.56 3.31 7.00
CA ILE A 55 -14.38 3.92 5.95
C ILE A 55 -14.84 2.81 5.01
N LYS A 56 -16.16 2.62 4.92
CA LYS A 56 -16.81 1.82 3.88
C LYS A 56 -16.58 2.53 2.54
N VAL A 57 -15.63 2.08 1.76
CA VAL A 57 -15.55 2.45 0.34
C VAL A 57 -16.39 1.43 -0.43
N SER A 58 -17.56 1.86 -0.90
CA SER A 58 -18.35 1.08 -1.85
C SER A 58 -17.59 1.05 -3.18
N THR A 59 -17.15 -0.13 -3.59
CA THR A 59 -16.59 -0.36 -4.92
C THR A 59 -17.71 -0.27 -5.95
N CYS A 60 -17.81 0.85 -6.68
CA CYS A 60 -18.56 0.90 -7.93
C CYS A 60 -17.66 0.42 -9.07
N SER A 61 -18.00 -0.72 -9.67
CA SER A 61 -17.45 -1.17 -10.95
C SER A 61 -18.14 -0.42 -12.09
N PHE A 62 -17.37 0.13 -13.04
CA PHE A 62 -17.91 0.79 -14.22
C PHE A 62 -17.74 -0.09 -15.46
N LEU A 63 -18.86 -0.42 -16.10
CA LEU A 63 -18.93 -0.94 -17.47
C LEU A 63 -19.03 0.25 -18.42
N ALA A 64 -17.99 0.49 -19.22
CA ALA A 64 -18.08 1.39 -20.35
C ALA A 64 -18.77 0.66 -21.52
N LYS A 65 -19.97 1.11 -21.93
CA LYS A 65 -20.61 0.68 -23.17
C LYS A 65 -20.01 1.45 -24.34
N ALA A 66 -19.41 0.74 -25.29
CA ALA A 66 -19.02 1.31 -26.57
C ALA A 66 -20.23 1.37 -27.52
N THR A 67 -20.53 2.54 -28.06
CA THR A 67 -21.44 2.73 -29.20
C THR A 67 -20.64 3.24 -30.39
N HIS A 68 -20.64 2.47 -31.48
CA HIS A 68 -20.00 2.82 -32.74
C HIS A 68 -20.63 4.08 -33.38
N GLY A 69 -19.81 5.03 -33.81
CA GLY A 69 -20.23 6.03 -34.79
C GLY A 69 -19.35 7.28 -34.94
N THR A 70 -18.51 7.27 -35.99
CA THR A 70 -17.93 8.42 -36.73
C THR A 70 -16.65 9.08 -36.20
N MET A 71 -15.60 9.01 -37.05
CA MET A 71 -14.25 9.51 -36.85
C MET A 71 -14.19 11.03 -36.61
N SER A 72 -14.00 11.41 -35.34
CA SER A 72 -13.18 12.54 -34.94
C SER A 72 -12.05 11.97 -34.08
N SER A 73 -10.87 12.60 -34.04
CA SER A 73 -9.74 12.10 -33.24
C SER A 73 -10.17 11.88 -31.78
N GLU A 74 -10.46 10.63 -31.40
CA GLU A 74 -10.77 10.25 -30.02
C GLU A 74 -9.55 10.60 -29.18
N GLN A 75 -9.61 11.76 -28.51
CA GLN A 75 -8.81 11.95 -27.31
C GLN A 75 -9.42 10.98 -26.29
N ASP A 76 -8.67 9.94 -25.95
CA ASP A 76 -9.10 8.99 -24.92
C ASP A 76 -9.45 9.78 -23.66
N LEU A 77 -10.73 9.74 -23.28
CA LEU A 77 -11.20 10.39 -22.09
C LEU A 77 -10.44 9.83 -20.87
N PRO A 78 -10.11 10.68 -19.89
CA PRO A 78 -9.43 10.20 -18.68
C PRO A 78 -10.30 9.15 -17.99
N SER A 79 -9.68 8.04 -17.57
CA SER A 79 -10.33 7.02 -16.75
C SER A 79 -9.71 6.97 -15.36
N VAL A 80 -10.51 6.72 -14.33
CA VAL A 80 -10.00 6.61 -12.96
C VAL A 80 -9.48 5.19 -12.71
N LEU A 81 -8.19 5.06 -12.41
CA LEU A 81 -7.57 3.81 -12.00
C LEU A 81 -7.72 3.55 -10.51
N SER A 82 -7.64 4.60 -9.69
CA SER A 82 -7.77 4.52 -8.24
C SER A 82 -8.21 5.86 -7.66
N MET A 83 -8.92 5.83 -6.53
CA MET A 83 -9.31 7.02 -5.80
C MET A 83 -9.23 6.79 -4.29
N GLU A 84 -8.95 7.86 -3.56
CA GLU A 84 -9.06 7.99 -2.11
C GLU A 84 -9.84 9.28 -1.85
N VAL A 85 -11.11 9.15 -1.49
CA VAL A 85 -12.00 10.29 -1.26
C VAL A 85 -12.12 10.51 0.24
N ASP A 86 -11.83 11.72 0.68
CA ASP A 86 -12.16 12.12 2.05
C ASP A 86 -13.64 12.48 2.14
N VAL A 87 -14.39 11.64 2.86
CA VAL A 87 -15.84 11.70 2.92
C VAL A 87 -16.34 12.91 3.71
N GLU A 88 -15.58 13.32 4.71
CA GLU A 88 -15.89 14.48 5.55
C GLU A 88 -15.43 15.80 4.90
N ASN A 89 -14.64 15.71 3.82
CA ASN A 89 -14.10 16.85 3.07
C ASN A 89 -13.29 17.82 3.94
N GLU A 90 -12.63 17.28 4.96
CA GLU A 90 -11.70 17.95 5.87
C GLU A 90 -10.26 17.86 5.37
N ASP A 91 -9.96 16.82 4.57
CA ASP A 91 -8.66 16.50 4.01
C ASP A 91 -8.66 16.44 2.47
N GLU A 92 -7.46 16.26 1.91
CA GLU A 92 -7.26 16.15 0.47
C GLU A 92 -7.77 14.80 -0.07
N SER A 93 -8.57 14.84 -1.14
CA SER A 93 -8.93 13.65 -1.92
C SER A 93 -7.95 13.45 -3.08
N GLU A 94 -7.53 12.21 -3.33
CA GLU A 94 -6.54 11.87 -4.35
C GLU A 94 -7.10 10.91 -5.40
N TYR A 95 -6.72 11.11 -6.67
CA TYR A 95 -7.15 10.29 -7.80
C TYR A 95 -5.96 9.93 -8.68
N ARG A 96 -5.89 8.69 -9.15
CA ARG A 96 -4.93 8.21 -10.15
C ARG A 96 -5.69 7.92 -11.43
N LEU A 97 -5.32 8.61 -12.51
CA LEU A 97 -6.01 8.60 -13.79
C LEU A 97 -5.14 7.99 -14.88
N LEU A 98 -5.74 7.28 -15.84
CA LEU A 98 -5.13 6.89 -17.10
C LEU A 98 -5.65 7.77 -18.21
N VAL A 99 -4.75 8.45 -18.92
CA VAL A 99 -5.08 9.35 -20.03
C VAL A 99 -4.03 9.20 -21.13
N ASN A 100 -4.43 8.85 -22.35
CA ASN A 100 -3.52 8.61 -23.48
C ASN A 100 -2.34 7.69 -23.10
N LYS A 101 -2.63 6.57 -22.41
CA LYS A 101 -1.64 5.61 -21.84
C LYS A 101 -0.71 6.18 -20.76
N HIS A 102 -0.82 7.45 -20.40
CA HIS A 102 -0.04 8.05 -19.33
C HIS A 102 -0.85 8.08 -18.05
N VAL A 103 -0.17 7.83 -16.92
CA VAL A 103 -0.80 8.00 -15.61
C VAL A 103 -0.58 9.40 -15.09
N LYS A 104 -1.66 9.99 -14.58
CA LYS A 104 -1.72 11.33 -13.98
C LYS A 104 -2.35 11.26 -12.60
N TYR A 105 -1.97 12.18 -11.74
CA TYR A 105 -2.49 12.25 -10.38
C TYR A 105 -3.23 13.56 -10.15
N LEU A 106 -4.40 13.47 -9.52
CA LEU A 106 -5.13 14.63 -9.06
C LEU A 106 -5.15 14.67 -7.54
N LYS A 107 -5.00 15.87 -7.01
CA LYS A 107 -5.10 16.18 -5.59
C LYS A 107 -6.10 17.29 -5.42
N VAL A 108 -7.25 16.99 -4.81
CA VAL A 108 -8.33 17.96 -4.60
C VAL A 108 -8.27 18.39 -3.14
N ALA A 109 -8.01 19.67 -2.92
CA ALA A 109 -8.00 20.25 -1.58
C ALA A 109 -9.41 20.19 -0.94
N PRO A 110 -9.51 20.14 0.39
CA PRO A 110 -10.80 20.14 1.07
C PRO A 110 -11.65 21.36 0.69
N ASN A 111 -12.97 21.22 0.75
CA ASN A 111 -13.95 22.27 0.41
C ASN A 111 -13.89 22.79 -1.03
N THR A 112 -13.22 22.07 -1.93
CA THR A 112 -13.13 22.45 -3.36
C THR A 112 -14.38 22.03 -4.13
N PHE A 113 -14.85 20.81 -3.85
CA PHE A 113 -16.04 20.19 -4.42
C PHE A 113 -16.95 19.68 -3.31
N GLU A 114 -18.24 19.53 -3.64
CA GLU A 114 -19.18 18.81 -2.80
C GLU A 114 -18.91 17.30 -2.88
N ARG A 115 -19.38 16.55 -1.88
CA ARG A 115 -19.10 15.11 -1.71
C ARG A 115 -19.50 14.27 -2.93
N ASP A 116 -20.64 14.55 -3.54
CA ASP A 116 -21.12 13.80 -4.69
C ASP A 116 -20.18 13.96 -5.90
N VAL A 117 -19.62 15.16 -6.06
CA VAL A 117 -18.62 15.45 -7.09
C VAL A 117 -17.28 14.79 -6.79
N LEU A 118 -16.86 14.72 -5.52
CA LEU A 118 -15.64 13.98 -5.16
C LEU A 118 -15.73 12.49 -5.52
N SER A 119 -16.93 11.90 -5.51
CA SER A 119 -17.10 10.51 -5.95
C SER A 119 -16.92 10.34 -7.47
N PHE A 120 -17.24 11.38 -8.25
CA PHE A 120 -17.18 11.38 -9.72
C PHE A 120 -16.59 12.69 -10.27
N PRO A 121 -15.29 12.95 -10.06
CA PRO A 121 -14.74 14.29 -10.25
C PRO A 121 -14.55 14.68 -11.72
N LEU A 122 -14.48 13.70 -12.63
CA LEU A 122 -14.02 13.89 -14.02
C LEU A 122 -14.80 14.96 -14.78
N GLU A 123 -16.13 14.97 -14.66
CA GLU A 123 -17.00 15.93 -15.36
C GLU A 123 -16.90 17.34 -14.78
N SER A 124 -16.44 17.47 -13.54
CA SER A 124 -16.31 18.74 -12.82
C SER A 124 -14.89 19.28 -12.80
N LEU A 125 -13.94 18.59 -13.44
CA LEU A 125 -12.56 19.05 -13.50
C LEU A 125 -12.45 20.34 -14.33
N PRO A 126 -11.59 21.29 -13.91
CA PRO A 126 -11.19 22.37 -14.78
C PRO A 126 -10.47 21.81 -16.02
N PRO A 127 -10.38 22.54 -17.14
CA PRO A 127 -9.60 22.11 -18.30
C PRO A 127 -8.14 21.84 -17.90
N LEU A 128 -7.73 20.57 -17.98
CA LEU A 128 -6.36 20.13 -17.72
C LEU A 128 -5.64 19.81 -19.04
N PRO A 129 -4.33 20.11 -19.16
CA PRO A 129 -3.57 19.84 -20.37
C PRO A 129 -3.20 18.35 -20.47
N PHE A 130 -4.18 17.46 -20.63
CA PHE A 130 -3.96 16.01 -20.68
C PHE A 130 -3.06 15.55 -21.84
N SER A 131 -2.95 16.35 -22.90
CA SER A 131 -2.04 16.10 -24.03
C SER A 131 -0.56 16.31 -23.66
N ASP A 132 -0.25 17.05 -22.59
CA ASP A 132 1.11 17.25 -22.13
C ASP A 132 1.54 16.06 -21.23
N PRO A 133 2.52 15.23 -21.65
CA PRO A 133 2.97 14.10 -20.87
C PRO A 133 3.85 14.49 -19.67
N SER A 134 4.36 15.72 -19.61
CA SER A 134 5.41 16.15 -18.68
C SER A 134 4.92 16.35 -17.26
N TRP A 135 3.73 16.93 -17.04
CA TRP A 135 3.16 17.07 -15.71
C TRP A 135 2.74 15.71 -15.13
N LYS A 136 2.84 15.53 -13.82
CA LYS A 136 2.51 14.27 -13.13
C LYS A 136 1.36 14.43 -12.15
N VAL A 137 1.30 15.57 -11.46
CA VAL A 137 0.26 15.87 -10.46
C VAL A 137 -0.40 17.20 -10.78
N ALA A 138 -1.72 17.26 -10.67
CA ALA A 138 -2.48 18.50 -10.65
C ALA A 138 -3.14 18.67 -9.27
N GLN A 139 -2.82 19.77 -8.59
CA GLN A 139 -3.49 20.16 -7.36
C GLN A 139 -4.62 21.12 -7.70
N ILE A 140 -5.84 20.77 -7.34
CA ILE A 140 -7.06 21.51 -7.62
C ILE A 140 -7.60 22.05 -6.30
N PHE A 141 -7.85 23.34 -6.25
CA PHE A 141 -8.38 23.98 -5.05
C PHE A 141 -9.28 25.17 -5.37
N ARG A 142 -10.12 25.51 -4.40
CA ARG A 142 -10.96 26.71 -4.41
C ARG A 142 -10.47 27.68 -3.35
N GLN A 143 -10.29 28.94 -3.73
CA GLN A 143 -9.96 29.99 -2.77
C GLN A 143 -11.21 30.38 -1.96
N PRO A 144 -11.09 30.72 -0.67
CA PRO A 144 -12.24 31.14 0.14
C PRO A 144 -13.01 32.28 -0.54
N GLY A 145 -14.33 32.12 -0.66
CA GLY A 145 -15.21 33.12 -1.29
C GLY A 145 -15.17 33.17 -2.82
N SER A 146 -14.39 32.31 -3.49
CA SER A 146 -14.35 32.24 -4.95
C SER A 146 -15.15 31.07 -5.51
N SER A 147 -15.97 31.33 -6.52
CA SER A 147 -16.60 30.28 -7.34
C SER A 147 -15.65 29.66 -8.38
N LYS A 148 -14.42 30.18 -8.52
CA LYS A 148 -13.44 29.71 -9.50
C LYS A 148 -12.51 28.63 -8.93
N LEU A 149 -12.30 27.57 -9.71
CA LEU A 149 -11.29 26.54 -9.44
C LEU A 149 -9.91 27.02 -9.90
N ASN A 150 -8.90 26.70 -9.10
CA ASN A 150 -7.49 26.93 -9.39
C ASN A 150 -6.78 25.60 -9.54
N VAL A 151 -5.77 25.57 -10.41
CA VAL A 151 -4.96 24.39 -10.69
C VAL A 151 -3.49 24.76 -10.59
N VAL A 152 -2.72 23.94 -9.89
CA VAL A 152 -1.26 23.98 -9.88
C VAL A 152 -0.74 22.65 -10.38
N LEU A 153 0.07 22.68 -11.45
CA LEU A 153 0.67 21.50 -12.04
C LEU A 153 2.07 21.27 -11.46
N SER A 154 2.38 20.01 -11.16
CA SER A 154 3.69 19.55 -10.74
C SER A 154 4.29 18.61 -11.77
N TYR A 155 5.56 18.85 -12.09
CA TYR A 155 6.35 18.10 -13.09
C TYR A 155 7.42 17.22 -12.44
N ARG A 156 7.46 17.20 -11.10
CA ARG A 156 8.45 16.43 -10.36
C ARG A 156 8.23 14.93 -10.57
N ASN A 157 9.31 14.19 -10.41
CA ASN A 157 9.22 12.74 -10.26
C ASN A 157 8.49 12.42 -8.94
N LEU A 158 7.61 11.43 -9.01
CA LEU A 158 6.96 10.87 -7.84
C LEU A 158 7.90 9.88 -7.15
N ALA A 159 7.77 9.76 -5.84
CA ALA A 159 8.51 8.79 -5.04
C ALA A 159 8.28 7.38 -5.61
N ALA A 160 9.37 6.63 -5.72
CA ALA A 160 9.40 5.27 -6.22
C ALA A 160 10.02 4.38 -5.15
N VAL A 161 9.74 3.08 -5.23
CA VAL A 161 10.47 2.07 -4.46
C VAL A 161 11.94 2.14 -4.87
N GLN A 162 12.84 2.23 -3.89
CA GLN A 162 14.29 2.33 -4.09
C GLN A 162 14.96 0.96 -4.01
N ASN A 163 14.47 0.06 -3.15
CA ASN A 163 14.98 -1.29 -2.99
C ASN A 163 14.58 -2.22 -4.15
N VAL A 164 15.11 -1.96 -5.35
CA VAL A 164 14.81 -2.73 -6.57
C VAL A 164 15.85 -3.84 -6.75
N TRP A 165 15.64 -4.95 -6.06
CA TRP A 165 16.61 -6.05 -5.97
C TRP A 165 16.35 -7.23 -6.93
N HIS A 166 15.14 -7.35 -7.48
CA HIS A 166 14.77 -8.43 -8.39
C HIS A 166 14.92 -7.98 -9.86
N SER A 167 15.40 -8.87 -10.73
CA SER A 167 15.72 -8.52 -12.13
C SER A 167 14.46 -8.33 -12.99
N ILE A 168 13.40 -9.09 -12.73
CA ILE A 168 12.13 -8.98 -13.44
C ILE A 168 11.41 -7.70 -13.05
N ARG A 169 10.99 -6.96 -14.08
CA ARG A 169 10.21 -5.73 -13.99
C ARG A 169 9.07 -5.80 -15.00
N VAL A 170 7.86 -5.53 -14.56
CA VAL A 170 6.64 -5.61 -15.39
C VAL A 170 5.92 -4.27 -15.33
N ASP A 171 5.45 -3.77 -16.46
CA ASP A 171 4.56 -2.61 -16.45
C ASP A 171 3.22 -3.01 -15.86
N VAL A 172 2.76 -2.28 -14.86
CA VAL A 172 1.49 -2.54 -14.18
C VAL A 172 0.30 -2.46 -15.15
N LEU A 173 0.41 -1.68 -16.23
CA LEU A 173 -0.64 -1.55 -17.25
C LEU A 173 -0.69 -2.74 -18.22
N ASP A 174 0.35 -3.57 -18.26
CA ASP A 174 0.39 -4.80 -19.06
C ASP A 174 -0.21 -6.00 -18.31
N LEU A 175 -0.58 -5.84 -17.05
CA LEU A 175 -1.22 -6.90 -16.27
C LEU A 175 -2.71 -7.01 -16.58
N ASP A 176 -3.15 -8.21 -16.95
CA ASP A 176 -4.58 -8.51 -17.05
C ASP A 176 -5.16 -8.78 -15.66
N LYS A 177 -5.76 -7.74 -15.07
CA LYS A 177 -6.39 -7.82 -13.75
C LYS A 177 -7.57 -8.79 -13.78
N VAL A 178 -7.54 -9.77 -12.89
CA VAL A 178 -8.58 -10.80 -12.72
C VAL A 178 -9.57 -10.36 -11.63
N VAL A 179 -9.09 -10.06 -10.43
CA VAL A 179 -9.94 -9.67 -9.30
C VAL A 179 -9.24 -8.66 -8.40
N GLN A 180 -9.96 -7.64 -7.93
CA GLN A 180 -9.45 -6.73 -6.89
C GLN A 180 -9.58 -7.40 -5.53
N LEU A 181 -8.49 -7.44 -4.75
CA LEU A 181 -8.47 -8.09 -3.45
C LEU A 181 -8.56 -7.08 -2.30
N THR A 182 -7.76 -6.03 -2.37
CA THR A 182 -7.81 -4.88 -1.44
C THR A 182 -7.72 -3.59 -2.25
N ALA A 183 -7.63 -2.43 -1.62
CA ALA A 183 -7.37 -1.20 -2.36
C ALA A 183 -6.02 -1.26 -3.12
N ALA A 184 -4.99 -1.85 -2.52
CA ALA A 184 -3.63 -1.88 -3.06
C ALA A 184 -3.25 -3.20 -3.74
N ALA A 185 -4.01 -4.29 -3.55
CA ALA A 185 -3.68 -5.62 -4.07
C ALA A 185 -4.76 -6.19 -4.98
N PHE A 186 -4.35 -6.88 -6.04
CA PHE A 186 -5.23 -7.56 -7.00
C PHE A 186 -4.59 -8.83 -7.57
N GLU A 187 -5.41 -9.79 -7.97
CA GLU A 187 -4.98 -10.94 -8.77
C GLU A 187 -4.84 -10.52 -10.22
N ALA A 188 -3.80 -11.00 -10.90
CA ALA A 188 -3.56 -10.73 -12.31
C ALA A 188 -2.97 -11.94 -13.03
N MET A 189 -3.11 -11.95 -14.36
CA MET A 189 -2.35 -12.84 -15.23
C MET A 189 -1.04 -12.15 -15.64
N LEU A 190 0.09 -12.86 -15.52
CA LEU A 190 1.37 -12.41 -16.05
C LEU A 190 1.39 -12.57 -17.58
N PRO A 191 1.90 -11.57 -18.33
CA PRO A 191 2.14 -11.71 -19.76
C PRO A 191 3.05 -12.90 -20.07
N THR A 192 2.72 -13.68 -21.10
CA THR A 192 3.53 -14.84 -21.52
C THR A 192 4.98 -14.47 -21.84
N SER A 193 5.21 -13.26 -22.36
CA SER A 193 6.54 -12.72 -22.65
C SER A 193 7.43 -12.58 -21.41
N THR A 194 6.85 -12.26 -20.24
CA THR A 194 7.58 -12.16 -18.97
C THR A 194 8.00 -13.53 -18.44
N ILE A 195 7.15 -14.55 -18.62
CA ILE A 195 7.39 -15.93 -18.16
C ILE A 195 8.55 -16.58 -18.92
N ILE A 196 8.70 -16.29 -20.21
CA ILE A 196 9.73 -16.88 -21.08
C ILE A 196 11.15 -16.45 -20.67
N SER A 197 11.31 -15.33 -19.96
CA SER A 197 12.63 -14.85 -19.51
C SER A 197 13.09 -15.45 -18.18
N SER A 198 12.20 -16.03 -17.38
CA SER A 198 12.52 -16.57 -16.04
C SER A 198 12.56 -18.09 -15.98
N ALA A 199 12.12 -18.78 -17.04
CA ALA A 199 12.03 -20.22 -17.09
C ALA A 199 12.76 -20.78 -18.32
N SER A 200 13.99 -21.26 -18.10
CA SER A 200 14.45 -22.46 -18.80
C SER A 200 13.60 -23.63 -18.27
N ALA A 201 12.34 -23.71 -18.67
CA ALA A 201 11.42 -24.79 -18.30
C ALA A 201 10.99 -25.52 -19.56
N SER A 202 11.58 -26.70 -19.69
CA SER A 202 11.10 -27.86 -20.41
C SER A 202 9.57 -27.93 -20.57
N HIS A 203 9.15 -28.00 -21.83
CA HIS A 203 7.96 -28.70 -22.34
C HIS A 203 6.74 -28.76 -21.40
N SER A 204 6.06 -27.64 -21.19
CA SER A 204 4.60 -27.67 -21.07
C SER A 204 4.00 -26.36 -21.60
N SER A 205 2.92 -26.50 -22.36
CA SER A 205 2.20 -25.45 -23.06
C SER A 205 1.85 -24.25 -22.17
N SER A 206 2.20 -23.04 -22.62
CA SER A 206 1.51 -21.76 -22.37
C SER A 206 0.66 -21.66 -21.09
N ARG A 207 1.26 -21.94 -19.92
CA ARG A 207 0.54 -21.78 -18.65
C ARG A 207 0.59 -20.30 -18.31
N GLU A 208 -0.52 -19.61 -18.51
CA GLU A 208 -0.70 -18.27 -17.97
C GLU A 208 -0.51 -18.34 -16.44
N VAL A 209 0.42 -17.56 -15.90
CA VAL A 209 0.76 -17.61 -14.47
C VAL A 209 -0.09 -16.57 -13.74
N ARG A 210 -0.96 -17.05 -12.85
CA ARG A 210 -1.73 -16.20 -11.91
C ARG A 210 -0.83 -15.73 -10.79
N VAL A 211 -0.94 -14.46 -10.46
CA VAL A 211 -0.11 -13.79 -9.46
C VAL A 211 -0.92 -12.82 -8.63
N ILE A 212 -0.36 -12.42 -7.49
CA ILE A 212 -0.85 -11.28 -6.71
C ILE A 212 0.05 -10.08 -6.97
N ALA A 213 -0.54 -9.01 -7.48
CA ALA A 213 0.10 -7.71 -7.64
C ALA A 213 -0.27 -6.82 -6.45
N LYS A 214 0.73 -6.18 -5.82
CA LYS A 214 0.52 -5.15 -4.79
C LYS A 214 1.19 -3.86 -5.20
N ILE A 215 0.46 -2.75 -5.12
CA ILE A 215 0.86 -1.45 -5.67
C ILE A 215 0.66 -0.31 -4.68
N ALA A 216 1.55 0.68 -4.72
CA ALA A 216 1.28 2.00 -4.20
C ALA A 216 0.43 2.75 -5.24
N ARG A 217 -0.87 2.87 -4.97
CA ARG A 217 -1.78 3.70 -5.76
C ARG A 217 -1.38 5.16 -5.69
N PHE A 218 -0.92 5.61 -4.52
CA PHE A 218 -0.53 7.00 -4.25
C PHE A 218 0.89 7.09 -3.69
N GLU A 219 1.50 8.27 -3.81
CA GLU A 219 2.89 8.49 -3.37
C GLU A 219 3.11 8.22 -1.88
N TRP A 220 2.11 8.54 -1.05
CA TRP A 220 2.17 8.31 0.40
C TRP A 220 2.13 6.82 0.79
N GLU A 221 1.79 5.91 -0.13
CA GLU A 221 1.81 4.45 0.09
C GLU A 221 3.20 3.83 -0.20
N ILE A 222 4.09 4.54 -0.91
CA ILE A 222 5.42 4.03 -1.30
C ILE A 222 6.24 3.52 -0.11
N PRO A 223 6.30 4.23 1.06
CA PRO A 223 7.07 3.73 2.20
C PRO A 223 6.60 2.38 2.75
N ARG A 224 5.33 2.00 2.55
CA ARG A 224 4.79 0.70 2.94
C ARG A 224 5.23 -0.40 1.97
N ILE A 225 5.14 -0.12 0.67
CA ILE A 225 5.63 -1.03 -0.37
C ILE A 225 7.15 -1.24 -0.24
N GLU A 226 7.92 -0.18 0.05
CA GLU A 226 9.37 -0.26 0.29
C GLU A 226 9.71 -1.24 1.41
N ARG A 227 9.03 -1.12 2.55
CA ARG A 227 9.21 -1.99 3.73
C ARG A 227 8.88 -3.45 3.41
N GLU A 228 7.76 -3.69 2.77
CA GLU A 228 7.36 -5.06 2.41
C GLU A 228 8.31 -5.67 1.37
N THR A 229 8.73 -4.89 0.37
CA THR A 229 9.74 -5.29 -0.61
C THR A 229 11.06 -5.68 0.05
N ARG A 230 11.46 -4.94 1.09
CA ARG A 230 12.65 -5.23 1.90
C ARG A 230 12.50 -6.50 2.74
N ALA A 231 11.35 -6.75 3.34
CA ALA A 231 11.09 -7.99 4.06
C ALA A 231 11.23 -9.22 3.13
N TYR A 232 10.61 -9.19 1.93
CA TYR A 232 10.77 -10.26 0.94
C TYR A 232 12.23 -10.46 0.52
N GLN A 233 13.01 -9.39 0.36
CA GLN A 233 14.43 -9.49 0.05
C GLN A 233 15.21 -10.25 1.12
N ILE A 234 14.98 -9.94 2.39
CA ILE A 234 15.67 -10.57 3.52
C ILE A 234 15.31 -12.06 3.58
N LEU A 235 14.02 -12.38 3.44
CA LEU A 235 13.50 -13.75 3.50
C LEU A 235 14.05 -14.61 2.34
N GLU A 236 14.17 -14.04 1.14
CA GLU A 236 14.74 -14.76 0.00
C GLU A 236 16.25 -14.99 0.14
N GLN A 237 17.00 -13.99 0.60
CA GLN A 237 18.46 -14.09 0.78
C GLN A 237 18.85 -15.17 1.80
N GLN A 238 18.03 -15.39 2.81
CA GLN A 238 18.28 -16.40 3.84
C GLN A 238 17.83 -17.82 3.43
N GLN A 239 17.36 -18.00 2.18
CA GLN A 239 16.93 -19.28 1.59
C GLN A 239 15.79 -19.99 2.35
N VAL A 240 15.01 -19.25 3.16
CA VAL A 240 13.82 -19.78 3.87
C VAL A 240 12.51 -19.46 3.14
N ALA A 241 12.58 -18.84 1.96
CA ALA A 241 11.42 -18.59 1.10
C ALA A 241 10.65 -19.87 0.70
N SER A 242 11.22 -21.06 0.89
CA SER A 242 10.48 -22.32 0.72
C SER A 242 9.58 -22.58 1.94
N GLY A 243 8.36 -22.02 1.92
CA GLY A 243 7.22 -22.51 2.72
C GLY A 243 6.54 -21.48 3.62
N ILE A 244 7.28 -20.52 4.18
CA ILE A 244 6.71 -19.57 5.17
C ILE A 244 6.22 -18.24 4.58
N THR A 245 6.55 -17.94 3.33
CA THR A 245 6.18 -16.68 2.65
C THR A 245 6.03 -16.94 1.15
N PRO A 246 5.17 -16.21 0.43
CA PRO A 246 5.10 -16.34 -1.02
C PRO A 246 6.40 -15.95 -1.69
N ARG A 247 6.76 -16.64 -2.77
CA ARG A 247 7.82 -16.21 -3.68
C ARG A 247 7.55 -14.83 -4.25
N PHE A 248 8.54 -13.96 -4.13
CA PHE A 248 8.62 -12.72 -4.88
C PHE A 248 8.96 -13.02 -6.34
N LEU A 249 8.17 -12.49 -7.27
CA LEU A 249 8.28 -12.79 -8.71
C LEU A 249 8.80 -11.62 -9.53
N GLY A 250 8.72 -10.39 -9.01
CA GLY A 250 9.26 -9.22 -9.71
C GLY A 250 8.70 -7.90 -9.21
N HIS A 251 9.29 -6.82 -9.71
CA HIS A 251 8.86 -5.45 -9.43
C HIS A 251 7.80 -4.98 -10.42
N LEU A 252 6.87 -4.17 -9.95
CA LEU A 252 5.91 -3.45 -10.78
C LEU A 252 6.35 -2.01 -10.97
N HIS A 253 6.36 -1.57 -12.22
CA HIS A 253 6.57 -0.18 -12.54
C HIS A 253 5.41 0.41 -13.34
N GLU A 254 5.36 1.72 -13.33
CA GLU A 254 4.52 2.52 -14.21
C GLU A 254 5.46 3.51 -14.89
N HIS A 255 5.68 3.36 -16.21
CA HIS A 255 6.60 4.24 -16.96
C HIS A 255 7.99 4.36 -16.30
N GLY A 256 8.53 3.25 -15.80
CA GLY A 256 9.83 3.19 -15.12
C GLY A 256 9.83 3.57 -13.64
N ARG A 257 8.76 4.19 -13.11
CA ARG A 257 8.60 4.42 -11.67
C ARG A 257 8.19 3.11 -10.99
N VAL A 258 9.11 2.48 -10.26
CA VAL A 258 8.78 1.29 -9.46
C VAL A 258 7.84 1.69 -8.33
N MET A 259 6.69 1.03 -8.25
CA MET A 259 5.65 1.39 -7.29
C MET A 259 5.01 0.18 -6.59
N GLY A 260 5.49 -1.04 -6.86
CA GLY A 260 4.87 -2.25 -6.36
C GLY A 260 5.68 -3.48 -6.71
N PHE A 261 5.08 -4.63 -6.48
CA PHE A 261 5.69 -5.93 -6.77
C PHE A 261 4.63 -6.99 -7.05
N ILE A 262 5.11 -8.13 -7.53
CA ILE A 262 4.34 -9.33 -7.82
C ILE A 262 4.86 -10.45 -6.92
N ILE A 263 3.94 -11.19 -6.30
CA ILE A 263 4.21 -12.43 -5.59
C ILE A 263 3.39 -13.58 -6.18
N GLU A 264 3.80 -14.82 -5.88
CA GLU A 264 3.02 -15.98 -6.23
C GLU A 264 1.63 -15.96 -5.56
N LYS A 265 0.65 -16.51 -6.25
CA LYS A 265 -0.68 -16.73 -5.69
C LYS A 265 -0.68 -18.03 -4.89
N MET A 266 -1.15 -17.96 -3.65
CA MET A 266 -1.32 -19.12 -2.79
C MET A 266 -2.74 -19.68 -2.97
N ASP A 267 -2.90 -20.69 -3.81
CA ASP A 267 -4.18 -21.38 -3.98
C ASP A 267 -4.45 -22.36 -2.81
N ASP A 268 -5.73 -22.69 -2.58
CA ASP A 268 -6.18 -23.69 -1.61
C ASP A 268 -5.76 -23.45 -0.14
N ARG A 269 -5.51 -22.19 0.23
CA ARG A 269 -5.23 -21.78 1.62
C ARG A 269 -6.37 -20.95 2.21
N GLN A 270 -6.56 -21.07 3.51
CA GLN A 270 -7.54 -20.30 4.28
C GLN A 270 -6.85 -19.37 5.29
N HIS A 271 -7.52 -18.30 5.70
CA HIS A 271 -7.00 -17.48 6.80
C HIS A 271 -6.89 -18.29 8.10
N ALA A 272 -5.88 -17.97 8.91
CA ALA A 272 -5.71 -18.61 10.20
C ALA A 272 -6.91 -18.35 11.13
N SER A 273 -7.12 -19.29 12.03
CA SER A 273 -8.11 -19.21 13.10
C SER A 273 -7.45 -19.71 14.37
N LEU A 274 -8.15 -19.62 15.50
CA LEU A 274 -7.64 -20.12 16.78
C LEU A 274 -7.26 -21.63 16.73
N ASN A 275 -7.88 -22.41 15.85
CA ASN A 275 -7.54 -23.83 15.66
C ASN A 275 -6.13 -24.04 15.09
N HIS A 276 -5.56 -23.00 14.47
CA HIS A 276 -4.23 -23.03 13.87
C HIS A 276 -3.16 -22.37 14.75
N LEU A 277 -3.47 -22.08 16.03
CA LEU A 277 -2.59 -21.31 16.90
C LEU A 277 -1.17 -21.88 16.98
N GLU A 278 -1.03 -23.19 17.24
CA GLU A 278 0.28 -23.84 17.35
C GLU A 278 1.10 -23.73 16.05
N ALA A 279 0.46 -23.94 14.90
CA ALA A 279 1.12 -23.80 13.60
C ALA A 279 1.53 -22.35 13.32
N CYS A 280 0.70 -21.38 13.71
CA CYS A 280 1.01 -19.97 13.58
C CYS A 280 2.15 -19.54 14.52
N GLU A 281 2.19 -20.06 15.75
CA GLU A 281 3.28 -19.83 16.71
C GLU A 281 4.60 -20.36 16.16
N MET A 282 4.61 -21.56 15.56
CA MET A 282 5.80 -22.12 14.93
C MET A 282 6.27 -21.28 13.74
N ALA A 283 5.37 -20.88 12.85
CA ALA A 283 5.71 -20.05 11.69
C ALA A 283 6.22 -18.66 12.10
N LEU A 284 5.61 -18.06 13.12
CA LEU A 284 6.05 -16.78 13.67
C LEU A 284 7.41 -16.90 14.37
N ALA A 285 7.66 -17.99 15.10
CA ALA A 285 8.95 -18.25 15.72
C ALA A 285 10.05 -18.47 14.68
N GLU A 286 9.75 -19.13 13.56
CA GLU A 286 10.67 -19.24 12.42
C GLU A 286 10.95 -17.85 11.85
N PHE A 287 9.91 -17.06 11.63
CA PHE A 287 10.01 -15.71 11.11
C PHE A 287 10.87 -14.78 12.00
N HIS A 288 10.75 -14.91 13.32
CA HIS A 288 11.55 -14.17 14.31
C HIS A 288 13.05 -14.44 14.22
N LYS A 289 13.48 -15.57 13.66
CA LYS A 289 14.91 -15.87 13.45
C LYS A 289 15.57 -14.90 12.47
N PHE A 290 14.79 -14.26 11.59
CA PHE A 290 15.27 -13.28 10.61
C PHE A 290 15.48 -11.88 11.18
N GLY A 291 15.24 -11.67 12.48
CA GLY A 291 15.30 -10.33 13.07
C GLY A 291 14.10 -9.45 12.73
N LEU A 292 13.05 -10.04 12.16
CA LEU A 292 11.83 -9.34 11.77
C LEU A 292 10.74 -9.48 12.84
N HIS A 293 9.95 -8.42 13.02
CA HIS A 293 8.69 -8.41 13.80
C HIS A 293 7.71 -7.43 13.13
N GLY A 294 6.41 -7.58 13.33
CA GLY A 294 5.42 -6.75 12.64
C GLY A 294 4.00 -6.81 13.19
N ASP A 295 3.03 -6.74 12.27
CA ASP A 295 1.58 -6.65 12.58
C ASP A 295 0.95 -8.03 12.43
N VAL A 296 1.10 -8.85 13.47
CA VAL A 296 0.40 -10.13 13.56
C VAL A 296 -1.10 -9.88 13.65
N ASN A 297 -1.83 -10.32 12.63
CA ASN A 297 -3.28 -10.40 12.62
C ASN A 297 -3.69 -11.64 11.81
N ARG A 298 -4.87 -12.22 12.06
CA ARG A 298 -5.30 -13.47 11.41
C ARG A 298 -5.27 -13.45 9.88
N HIS A 299 -5.41 -12.28 9.26
CA HIS A 299 -5.46 -12.14 7.81
C HIS A 299 -4.07 -12.22 7.17
N ASN A 300 -3.02 -12.00 7.95
CA ASN A 300 -1.63 -12.13 7.52
C ASN A 300 -1.11 -13.58 7.57
N PHE A 301 -1.94 -14.54 7.99
CA PHE A 301 -1.58 -15.96 8.06
C PHE A 301 -2.52 -16.75 7.16
N LEU A 302 -1.94 -17.46 6.19
CA LEU A 302 -2.64 -18.42 5.35
C LEU A 302 -2.22 -19.85 5.71
N VAL A 303 -3.19 -20.72 5.93
CA VAL A 303 -2.99 -22.12 6.32
C VAL A 303 -3.42 -23.02 5.17
N GLY A 304 -2.52 -23.89 4.72
CA GLY A 304 -2.79 -24.92 3.72
C GLY A 304 -3.50 -26.14 4.30
N GLN A 305 -3.97 -27.03 3.43
CA GLN A 305 -4.62 -28.29 3.83
C GLN A 305 -3.66 -29.26 4.54
N ASP A 306 -2.36 -29.11 4.28
CA ASP A 306 -1.23 -29.78 4.93
C ASP A 306 -0.86 -29.20 6.30
N GLY A 307 -1.51 -28.10 6.70
CA GLY A 307 -1.21 -27.37 7.93
C GLY A 307 -0.03 -26.42 7.81
N GLU A 308 0.57 -26.26 6.63
CA GLU A 308 1.64 -25.29 6.42
C GLU A 308 1.09 -23.87 6.53
N VAL A 309 1.87 -23.00 7.17
CA VAL A 309 1.51 -21.61 7.39
C VAL A 309 2.38 -20.69 6.53
N THR A 310 1.73 -19.83 5.79
CA THR A 310 2.34 -18.79 4.97
C THR A 310 1.99 -17.42 5.53
N LEU A 311 3.00 -16.62 5.82
CA LEU A 311 2.89 -15.24 6.27
C LEU A 311 2.80 -14.29 5.07
N LEU A 312 1.95 -13.29 5.20
CA LEU A 312 1.70 -12.25 4.20
C LEU A 312 1.78 -10.85 4.80
N ASP A 313 1.75 -9.86 3.90
CA ASP A 313 1.57 -8.44 4.19
C ASP A 313 2.63 -7.85 5.12
N PHE A 314 3.84 -7.67 4.58
CA PHE A 314 4.97 -7.20 5.38
C PHE A 314 5.07 -5.67 5.54
N GLU A 315 3.98 -4.93 5.35
CA GLU A 315 4.02 -3.46 5.27
C GLU A 315 4.39 -2.77 6.59
N ARG A 316 4.15 -3.43 7.73
CA ARG A 316 4.43 -2.91 9.08
C ARG A 316 5.64 -3.55 9.75
N PHE A 317 6.37 -4.40 9.05
CA PHE A 317 7.48 -5.10 9.66
C PHE A 317 8.67 -4.16 9.83
N GLU A 318 9.38 -4.37 10.92
CA GLU A 318 10.64 -3.68 11.24
C GLU A 318 11.77 -4.69 11.32
N GLU A 319 12.95 -4.25 10.89
CA GLU A 319 14.21 -4.97 11.06
C GLU A 319 14.73 -4.81 12.49
N ASP A 320 15.70 -5.65 12.87
CA ASP A 320 16.40 -5.59 14.16
C ASP A 320 15.48 -5.68 15.39
N ALA A 321 14.43 -6.49 15.28
CA ALA A 321 13.47 -6.72 16.35
C ALA A 321 14.13 -7.20 17.64
N THR A 322 13.85 -6.51 18.75
CA THR A 322 14.33 -6.90 20.07
C THR A 322 13.64 -8.19 20.55
N ALA A 323 14.29 -8.93 21.45
CA ALA A 323 13.69 -10.11 22.08
C ALA A 323 12.34 -9.78 22.75
N ASP A 324 12.24 -8.60 23.38
CA ASP A 324 10.99 -8.13 24.00
C ASP A 324 9.88 -7.88 22.98
N SER A 325 10.21 -7.33 21.80
CA SER A 325 9.21 -7.06 20.75
C SER A 325 8.67 -8.37 20.17
N LYS A 326 9.56 -9.32 19.87
CA LYS A 326 9.20 -10.67 19.43
C LYS A 326 8.36 -11.40 20.47
N ALA A 327 8.72 -11.31 21.75
CA ALA A 327 7.96 -11.94 22.82
C ALA A 327 6.54 -11.35 22.97
N LYS A 328 6.40 -10.03 22.85
CA LYS A 328 5.10 -9.35 22.87
C LYS A 328 4.24 -9.77 21.68
N GLU A 329 4.81 -9.83 20.49
CA GLU A 329 4.13 -10.26 19.28
C GLU A 329 3.66 -11.73 19.38
N MET A 330 4.50 -12.61 19.91
CA MET A 330 4.13 -13.99 20.20
C MET A 330 2.99 -14.08 21.23
N GLN A 331 3.04 -13.25 22.29
CA GLN A 331 2.01 -13.22 23.32
C GLN A 331 0.66 -12.69 22.80
N SER A 332 0.67 -11.75 21.85
CA SER A 332 -0.54 -11.19 21.26
C SER A 332 -1.18 -12.08 20.19
N LEU A 333 -0.45 -13.04 19.62
CA LEU A 333 -0.93 -13.87 18.50
C LEU A 333 -2.29 -14.52 18.77
N ARG A 334 -2.50 -15.07 19.98
CA ARG A 334 -3.79 -15.69 20.34
C ARG A 334 -4.96 -14.71 20.22
N SER A 335 -4.82 -13.49 20.75
CA SER A 335 -5.88 -12.47 20.66
C SER A 335 -6.11 -12.05 19.22
N GLU A 336 -5.04 -11.90 18.44
CA GLU A 336 -5.06 -11.47 17.04
C GLU A 336 -5.72 -12.50 16.12
N LEU A 337 -5.58 -13.80 16.41
CA LEU A 337 -6.28 -14.88 15.69
C LEU A 337 -7.78 -14.93 15.98
N THR A 338 -8.20 -14.41 17.14
CA THR A 338 -9.62 -14.36 17.54
C THR A 338 -10.31 -13.04 17.22
N ASP A 339 -9.55 -12.04 16.78
CA ASP A 339 -10.12 -10.73 16.50
C ASP A 339 -11.15 -10.80 15.36
N ASN A 340 -12.33 -10.25 15.62
CA ASN A 340 -13.44 -10.15 14.68
C ASN A 340 -13.77 -8.69 14.35
N SER A 341 -12.95 -7.73 14.77
CA SER A 341 -13.13 -6.31 14.48
C SER A 341 -13.09 -5.99 12.98
N GLY A 342 -12.55 -6.89 12.16
CA GLY A 342 -12.30 -6.69 10.73
C GLY A 342 -11.00 -5.95 10.45
N ARG A 343 -10.21 -5.61 11.48
CA ARG A 343 -8.86 -5.06 11.35
C ARG A 343 -7.97 -6.04 10.56
N GLY A 344 -7.28 -5.52 9.53
CA GLY A 344 -6.49 -6.33 8.59
C GLY A 344 -7.31 -7.15 7.57
N GLY A 345 -8.63 -7.25 7.75
CA GLY A 345 -9.53 -8.06 6.93
C GLY A 345 -10.01 -7.40 5.65
N GLY A 346 -9.13 -6.70 4.92
CA GLY A 346 -9.48 -6.06 3.64
C GLY A 346 -10.06 -7.01 2.58
N PHE A 347 -10.04 -8.32 2.85
CA PHE A 347 -10.66 -9.38 2.07
C PHE A 347 -12.08 -9.67 2.58
N ARG A 348 -13.10 -9.25 1.84
CA ARG A 348 -14.42 -9.91 1.92
C ARG A 348 -14.48 -10.97 0.82
N SER A 349 -14.33 -12.22 1.21
CA SER A 349 -14.82 -13.35 0.42
C SER A 349 -16.35 -13.38 0.50
N GLY A 350 -17.01 -13.40 -0.66
CA GLY A 350 -18.43 -13.72 -0.80
C GLY A 350 -19.36 -12.53 -0.98
N ASP A 351 -19.84 -12.34 -2.21
CA ASP A 351 -21.28 -12.47 -2.53
C ASP A 351 -21.41 -12.73 -4.04
N PHE A 352 -21.18 -13.99 -4.44
CA PHE A 352 -21.83 -14.60 -5.60
C PHE A 352 -22.37 -15.94 -5.11
N VAL A 353 -23.60 -15.91 -4.63
CA VAL A 353 -24.48 -17.08 -4.60
C VAL A 353 -25.57 -16.78 -5.62
N ASP A 354 -25.51 -17.53 -6.71
CA ASP A 354 -26.44 -17.68 -7.86
C ASP A 354 -27.05 -16.43 -8.52
#